data_AF-A0A923YFB6-F1
#
_entry.id   AF-A0A923YFB6-F1
#
_cell.length_a   1.000
_cell.length_b   1.000
_cell.length_c   1.000
_cell.angle_alpha   90.00
_cell.angle_beta   90.00
_cell.angle_gamma   90.00
#
_symmetry.space_group_name_H-M   'P 1'
#
loop_
_entity.id
_entity.type
_entity.pdbx_description
1 polymer ?
#
loop_
_entity_poly.entity_id
_entity_poly.type
_entity_poly.pdbx_seq_one_letter_code
_entity_poly.pdbx_strand_id
1 'polypeptide(L)'
;DRLKELQLPSDIKFMAISAKENHQIEELKQLIYESAVGDRLSDNHTMVTNIRHVEALQKTRTALDSVMNGLDNPVTSDFLAMDIKQALYYLGEITGQVTTDDLLDNIFSKFCIGK
;
A
#
# COMPACT_ATOMS: atom_id res chain seq x y z
N ASP A 1 17.93 29.46 -23.92
CA ASP A 1 16.72 28.62 -23.94
C ASP A 1 17.13 27.13 -23.89
N ARG A 2 17.75 26.71 -22.77
CA ARG A 2 18.48 25.42 -22.62
C ARG A 2 17.56 24.19 -22.66
N LEU A 3 16.25 24.39 -22.57
CA LEU A 3 15.24 23.33 -22.68
C LEU A 3 15.21 22.71 -24.08
N LYS A 4 15.59 23.45 -25.13
CA LYS A 4 15.66 22.94 -26.50
C LYS A 4 16.86 22.01 -26.75
N GLU A 5 17.87 22.03 -25.88
CA GLU A 5 19.07 21.18 -25.97
C GLU A 5 18.87 19.82 -25.29
N LEU A 6 17.91 19.73 -24.37
CA LEU A 6 17.49 18.49 -23.75
C LEU A 6 16.59 17.76 -24.75
N GLN A 7 17.17 16.82 -25.51
CA GLN A 7 16.43 15.90 -26.38
C GLN A 7 15.54 14.98 -25.54
N LEU A 8 14.43 15.53 -25.05
CA LEU A 8 13.49 14.81 -24.20
C LEU A 8 12.55 13.99 -25.09
N PRO A 9 12.18 12.76 -24.67
CA PRO A 9 11.13 11.99 -25.31
C PRO A 9 9.83 12.82 -25.40
N SER A 10 9.14 12.73 -26.54
CA SER A 10 7.92 13.48 -26.85
C SER A 10 6.78 13.30 -25.83
N ASP A 11 6.84 12.22 -25.04
CA ASP A 11 5.80 11.82 -24.09
C ASP A 11 6.04 12.36 -22.66
N ILE A 12 7.12 13.11 -22.41
CA ILE A 12 7.40 13.66 -21.08
C ILE A 12 6.88 15.10 -20.99
N LYS A 13 5.90 15.31 -20.11
CA LYS A 13 5.43 16.64 -19.72
C LYS A 13 6.49 17.33 -18.85
N PHE A 14 6.95 18.50 -19.26
CA PHE A 14 7.90 19.32 -18.49
C PHE A 14 7.29 20.68 -18.13
N MET A 15 7.75 21.25 -17.02
CA MET A 15 7.36 22.56 -16.51
C MET A 15 8.65 23.29 -16.07
N ALA A 16 8.84 24.52 -16.54
CA ALA A 16 9.90 25.38 -16.03
C ALA A 16 9.48 25.92 -14.65
N ILE A 17 10.42 26.09 -13.73
CA ILE A 17 10.14 26.68 -12.41
C ILE A 17 11.29 27.62 -12.03
N SER A 18 10.98 28.62 -11.21
CA SER A 18 12.01 29.46 -10.58
C SER A 18 11.66 29.72 -9.13
N ALA A 19 12.38 29.08 -8.21
CA ALA A 19 12.23 29.30 -6.77
C ALA A 19 12.59 30.74 -6.36
N LYS A 20 13.59 31.33 -7.04
CA LYS A 20 14.06 32.70 -6.75
C LYS A 20 13.00 33.74 -7.11
N GLU A 21 12.36 33.58 -8.26
CA GLU A 21 11.36 34.52 -8.78
C GLU A 21 9.92 34.13 -8.37
N ASN A 22 9.77 33.10 -7.52
CA ASN A 22 8.50 32.49 -7.14
C ASN A 22 7.60 32.15 -8.35
N HIS A 23 8.22 31.71 -9.45
CA HIS A 23 7.53 31.40 -10.70
C HIS A 23 7.17 29.92 -10.76
N GLN A 24 5.89 29.65 -11.04
CA GLN A 24 5.33 28.31 -11.26
C GLN A 24 5.41 27.35 -10.05
N ILE A 25 5.56 27.91 -8.84
CA ILE A 25 5.63 27.11 -7.60
C ILE A 25 4.26 26.54 -7.22
N GLU A 26 3.18 27.28 -7.42
CA GLU A 26 1.82 26.78 -7.13
C GLU A 26 1.37 25.75 -8.16
N GLU A 27 1.67 25.97 -9.45
CA GLU A 27 1.41 24.98 -10.49
C GLU A 27 2.20 23.67 -10.27
N LEU A 28 3.43 23.75 -9.75
CA LEU A 28 4.18 22.57 -9.35
C LEU A 28 3.51 21.81 -8.21
N LYS A 29 3.06 22.51 -7.16
CA LYS A 29 2.35 21.88 -6.03
C LYS A 29 1.08 21.18 -6.51
N GLN A 30 0.32 21.83 -7.38
CA GLN A 30 -0.90 21.27 -7.96
C GLN A 30 -0.59 20.02 -8.80
N LEU A 31 0.46 20.05 -9.62
CA LEU A 31 0.88 18.89 -10.41
C LEU A 31 1.33 17.72 -9.53
N ILE A 32 2.04 17.99 -8.44
CA ILE A 32 2.44 16.98 -7.45
C ILE A 32 1.19 16.39 -6.77
N TYR A 33 0.23 17.23 -6.39
CA TYR A 33 -1.03 16.77 -5.79
C TYR A 33 -1.83 15.89 -6.76
N GLU A 34 -2.02 16.32 -8.00
CA GLU A 34 -2.75 15.55 -9.01
C GLU A 34 -2.08 14.22 -9.34
N SER A 35 -0.74 14.18 -9.38
CA SER A 35 0.01 12.94 -9.69
C SER A 35 0.10 11.97 -8.51
N ALA A 36 0.27 12.46 -7.28
CA ALA A 36 0.41 11.61 -6.10
C ALA A 36 -0.93 11.17 -5.52
N VAL A 37 -1.91 12.07 -5.54
CA VAL A 37 -3.21 11.92 -4.87
C VAL A 37 -4.33 11.76 -5.88
N GLY A 38 -4.46 12.72 -6.80
CA GLY A 38 -5.50 12.71 -7.84
C GLY A 38 -6.91 12.47 -7.29
N ASP A 39 -7.72 11.76 -8.05
CA ASP A 39 -9.10 11.38 -7.69
C ASP A 39 -9.17 10.12 -6.80
N ARG A 40 -8.04 9.67 -6.24
CA ARG A 40 -7.97 8.41 -5.46
C ARG A 40 -8.47 8.58 -4.02
N LEU A 41 -8.71 9.83 -3.59
CA LEU A 41 -9.22 10.19 -2.26
C LEU A 41 -10.69 10.59 -2.25
N SER A 42 -11.37 10.68 -3.41
CA SER A 42 -12.75 11.19 -3.50
C SER A 42 -13.83 10.22 -3.01
N ASP A 43 -13.41 9.13 -2.36
CA ASP A 43 -14.25 7.98 -2.13
C ASP A 43 -14.00 7.47 -0.70
N ASN A 44 -15.07 7.26 0.09
CA ASN A 44 -15.08 6.87 1.51
C ASN A 44 -14.49 5.46 1.78
N HIS A 45 -13.32 5.18 1.25
CA HIS A 45 -12.65 3.89 1.34
C HIS A 45 -11.75 3.87 2.58
N THR A 46 -11.82 2.78 3.34
CA THR A 46 -10.89 2.56 4.45
C THR A 46 -9.49 2.37 3.88
N MET A 47 -8.61 3.35 4.11
CA MET A 47 -7.23 3.29 3.63
C MET A 47 -6.37 2.48 4.61
N VAL A 48 -5.66 1.49 4.07
CA VAL A 48 -4.65 0.72 4.83
C VAL A 48 -3.30 1.40 4.66
N THR A 49 -2.83 2.10 5.69
CA THR A 49 -1.59 2.89 5.65
C THR A 49 -0.37 2.17 6.23
N ASN A 50 -0.59 1.11 7.01
CA ASN A 50 0.49 0.35 7.63
C ASN A 50 0.93 -0.81 6.72
N ILE A 51 2.21 -0.81 6.32
CA ILE A 51 2.79 -1.86 5.46
C ILE A 51 2.58 -3.27 6.00
N ARG A 52 2.62 -3.44 7.34
CA ARG A 52 2.35 -4.73 8.00
C ARG A 52 0.93 -5.21 7.75
N HIS A 53 -0.05 -4.31 7.79
CA HIS A 53 -1.44 -4.66 7.50
C HIS A 53 -1.61 -4.98 6.02
N VAL A 54 -0.92 -4.26 5.13
CA VAL A 54 -0.92 -4.57 3.69
C VAL A 54 -0.39 -5.98 3.44
N GLU A 55 0.74 -6.35 4.02
CA GLU A 55 1.32 -7.68 3.89
C GLU A 55 0.40 -8.78 4.43
N ALA A 56 -0.19 -8.57 5.61
CA ALA A 56 -1.13 -9.52 6.21
C ALA A 56 -2.39 -9.71 5.34
N LEU A 57 -2.94 -8.62 4.77
CA LEU A 57 -4.08 -8.70 3.84
C LEU A 57 -3.72 -9.40 2.53
N GLN A 58 -2.51 -9.15 1.99
CA GLN A 58 -2.03 -9.85 0.80
C GLN A 58 -1.90 -11.35 1.05
N LYS A 59 -1.33 -11.76 2.19
CA LYS A 59 -1.23 -13.18 2.57
C LYS A 59 -2.61 -13.81 2.80
N THR A 60 -3.53 -13.08 3.43
CA THR A 60 -4.93 -13.51 3.62
C THR A 60 -5.59 -13.75 2.26
N ARG A 61 -5.45 -12.81 1.32
CA ARG A 61 -5.97 -12.95 -0.04
C ARG A 61 -5.40 -14.18 -0.73
N THR A 62 -4.08 -14.40 -0.70
CA THR A 62 -3.46 -15.57 -1.32
C THR A 62 -4.02 -16.88 -0.76
N ALA A 63 -4.21 -16.97 0.56
CA ALA A 63 -4.82 -18.16 1.18
C ALA A 63 -6.27 -18.36 0.74
N LEU A 64 -7.06 -17.29 0.62
CA LEU A 64 -8.43 -17.36 0.09
C LEU A 64 -8.46 -17.75 -1.39
N ASP A 65 -7.53 -17.26 -2.20
CA ASP A 65 -7.40 -17.66 -3.60
C ASP A 65 -7.10 -19.16 -3.70
N SER A 66 -6.28 -19.73 -2.80
CA SER A 66 -6.09 -21.19 -2.71
C SER A 66 -7.37 -21.95 -2.35
N VAL A 67 -8.17 -21.43 -1.42
CA VAL A 67 -9.49 -22.02 -1.08
C VAL A 67 -10.40 -22.03 -2.31
N MET A 68 -10.51 -20.91 -3.01
CA MET A 68 -11.34 -20.79 -4.21
C MET A 68 -10.89 -21.79 -5.29
N ASN A 69 -9.58 -21.87 -5.54
CA ASN A 69 -9.01 -22.84 -6.46
C ASN A 69 -9.28 -24.30 -6.02
N GLY A 70 -9.23 -24.58 -4.72
CA GLY A 70 -9.49 -25.90 -4.16
C GLY A 70 -10.97 -26.29 -4.19
N LEU A 71 -11.89 -25.33 -4.30
CA LEU A 71 -13.33 -25.61 -4.51
C LEU A 71 -13.61 -26.02 -5.96
N ASP A 72 -12.90 -25.42 -6.92
CA ASP A 72 -13.04 -25.71 -8.35
C ASP A 72 -12.27 -26.98 -8.80
N ASN A 73 -11.43 -27.53 -7.92
CA ASN A 73 -10.63 -28.74 -8.17
C ASN A 73 -10.98 -29.86 -7.18
N PRO A 74 -10.74 -31.14 -7.50
CA PRO A 74 -10.97 -32.25 -6.57
C PRO A 74 -9.90 -32.28 -5.46
N VAL A 75 -10.00 -31.36 -4.51
CA VAL A 75 -9.16 -31.28 -3.30
C VAL A 75 -9.97 -31.80 -2.10
N THR A 76 -9.30 -32.48 -1.14
CA THR A 76 -9.99 -32.95 0.06
C THR A 76 -10.35 -31.78 0.98
N SER A 77 -11.48 -31.91 1.69
CA SER A 77 -12.00 -30.90 2.63
C SER A 77 -10.99 -30.47 3.70
N ASP A 78 -10.03 -31.34 4.03
CA ASP A 78 -9.01 -31.06 5.04
C ASP A 78 -8.02 -29.98 4.58
N PHE A 79 -7.65 -29.96 3.29
CA PHE A 79 -6.78 -28.91 2.74
C PHE A 79 -7.51 -27.56 2.68
N LEU A 80 -8.79 -27.55 2.30
CA LEU A 80 -9.60 -26.33 2.35
C LEU A 80 -9.69 -25.76 3.76
N ALA A 81 -9.91 -26.63 4.77
CA ALA A 81 -9.95 -26.22 6.16
C ALA A 81 -8.60 -25.63 6.64
N MET A 82 -7.48 -26.19 6.15
CA MET A 82 -6.13 -25.66 6.43
C MET A 82 -5.97 -24.25 5.85
N ASP A 83 -6.33 -24.04 4.60
CA ASP A 83 -6.18 -22.75 3.92
C ASP A 83 -7.10 -21.67 4.53
N ILE A 84 -8.32 -22.03 4.94
CA ILE A 84 -9.23 -21.13 5.69
C ILE A 84 -8.61 -20.74 7.03
N LYS A 85 -8.04 -21.69 7.79
CA LYS A 85 -7.35 -21.39 9.05
C LYS A 85 -6.16 -20.45 8.82
N GLN A 86 -5.43 -20.64 7.73
CA GLN A 86 -4.29 -19.81 7.37
C GLN A 86 -4.72 -18.37 7.02
N ALA A 87 -5.82 -18.21 6.30
CA ALA A 87 -6.42 -16.89 6.04
C ALA A 87 -6.84 -16.18 7.34
N LEU A 88 -7.50 -16.91 8.25
CA LEU A 88 -7.90 -16.39 9.56
C LEU A 88 -6.69 -16.00 10.44
N TYR A 89 -5.61 -16.77 10.39
CA TYR A 89 -4.37 -16.47 11.10
C TYR A 89 -3.80 -15.11 10.66
N TYR A 90 -3.61 -14.89 9.36
CA TYR A 90 -3.06 -13.62 8.84
C TYR A 90 -3.98 -12.44 9.12
N LEU A 91 -5.30 -12.64 9.08
CA LEU A 91 -6.25 -11.60 9.47
C LEU A 91 -6.16 -11.29 10.98
N GLY A 92 -5.95 -12.30 11.81
CA GLY A 92 -5.74 -12.18 13.26
C GLY A 92 -4.47 -11.41 13.64
N GLU A 93 -3.44 -11.44 12.78
CA GLU A 93 -2.23 -10.62 12.98
C GLU A 93 -2.53 -9.11 12.88
N ILE A 94 -3.56 -8.73 12.12
CA ILE A 94 -3.97 -7.31 11.99
C ILE A 94 -4.68 -6.84 13.25
N THR A 95 -5.59 -7.66 13.78
CA THR A 95 -6.40 -7.33 14.97
C THR A 95 -5.66 -7.55 16.29
N GLY A 96 -4.48 -8.18 16.25
CA GLY A 96 -3.68 -8.51 17.44
C GLY A 96 -4.22 -9.73 18.21
N GLN A 97 -5.14 -10.49 17.64
CA GLN A 97 -5.57 -11.79 18.18
C GLN A 97 -4.48 -12.85 18.01
N VAL A 98 -3.58 -12.64 17.05
CA VAL A 98 -2.39 -13.43 16.80
C VAL A 98 -1.22 -12.45 16.83
N THR A 99 -0.31 -12.60 17.79
CA THR A 99 0.88 -11.74 17.90
C THR A 99 2.11 -12.60 18.05
N THR A 100 3.17 -12.27 17.31
CA THR A 100 4.52 -12.74 17.60
C THR A 100 5.19 -11.76 18.57
N ASP A 101 6.05 -12.24 19.46
CA ASP A 101 6.74 -11.39 20.44
C ASP A 101 7.55 -10.27 19.74
N ASP A 102 8.19 -10.59 18.60
CA ASP A 102 8.94 -9.64 17.77
C ASP A 102 8.08 -8.48 17.22
N LEU A 103 6.77 -8.69 17.07
CA LEU A 103 5.85 -7.71 16.50
C LEU A 103 5.47 -6.64 17.51
N LEU A 104 5.30 -7.02 18.79
CA LEU A 104 5.05 -6.05 19.86
C LEU A 104 6.28 -5.15 20.06
N ASP A 105 7.48 -5.72 20.09
CA ASP A 105 8.73 -4.97 20.20
C ASP A 105 8.92 -3.97 19.05
N ASN A 106 8.63 -4.38 17.81
CA ASN A 106 8.71 -3.49 16.65
C ASN A 106 7.67 -2.36 16.68
N ILE A 107 6.46 -2.63 17.18
CA ILE A 107 5.43 -1.59 17.35
C ILE A 107 5.91 -0.59 18.40
N PHE A 108 6.30 -1.05 19.60
CA PHE A 108 6.64 -0.18 20.72
C PHE A 108 7.98 0.54 20.58
N SER A 109 8.92 0.01 19.79
CA SER A 109 10.18 0.70 19.46
C SER A 109 9.99 2.05 18.75
N LYS A 110 8.83 2.27 18.12
CA LYS A 110 8.49 3.52 17.41
C LYS A 110 7.72 4.50 18.28
N PHE A 111 7.37 4.13 19.51
CA PHE A 111 6.72 5.03 20.46
C PHE A 111 7.76 5.66 21.39
N CYS A 112 7.59 6.95 21.66
CA CYS A 112 8.37 7.62 22.70
C CYS A 112 8.08 6.97 24.06
N ILE A 113 9.10 6.84 24.90
CA ILE A 113 8.97 6.31 26.26
C ILE A 113 7.96 7.17 27.04
N GLY A 114 6.91 6.55 27.57
CA GLY A 114 5.89 7.21 28.39
C GLY A 114 4.53 7.41 27.73
N LYS A 115 4.23 6.72 26.63
CA LYS A 115 2.87 6.54 26.10
C LYS A 115 2.28 5.19 26.48
#